data_AF-A0A0W0ZQU9-F1
#
_entry.id   AF-A0A0W0ZQU9-F1
#
_cell.length_a   1.000
_cell.length_b   1.000
_cell.length_c   1.000
_cell.angle_alpha   90.00
_cell.angle_beta   90.00
_cell.angle_gamma   90.00
#
_symmetry.space_group_name_H-M   'P 1'
#
loop_
_entity.id
_entity.type
_entity.pdbx_description
1 polymer ?
#
loop_
_entity_poly.entity_id
_entity_poly.type
_entity_poly.pdbx_seq_one_letter_code
_entity_poly.pdbx_strand_id
1 'polypeptide(L)'
;MKLQFLLSLFCFSFALYASDELQQREIQLRIQPVGKVTVQGQAQLDNKTMINAETKTEPGQETYQQYCIVCHRDGLAGAPKFRNEQDWKSRLSGRELNDLLASSIKGLNAMPSKGTCIKCSDNDLKAAISYMLPKS
;
A
#
# COMPACT_ATOMS: atom_id res chain seq x y z
N MET A 1 34.51 -21.14 40.33
CA MET A 1 33.81 -21.57 39.10
C MET A 1 32.50 -20.83 38.86
N LYS A 2 31.58 -20.69 39.85
CA LYS A 2 30.30 -19.98 39.67
C LYS A 2 30.44 -18.47 39.38
N LEU A 3 31.39 -17.77 40.02
CA LEU A 3 31.61 -16.33 39.81
C LEU A 3 32.22 -16.02 38.42
N GLN A 4 33.08 -16.91 37.91
CA GLN A 4 33.71 -16.75 36.60
C GLN A 4 32.71 -16.99 35.45
N PHE A 5 31.73 -17.87 35.69
CA PHE A 5 30.62 -18.09 34.75
C PHE A 5 29.68 -16.88 34.69
N LEU A 6 29.38 -16.26 35.84
CA LEU A 6 28.56 -15.04 35.91
C LEU A 6 29.26 -13.84 35.26
N LEU A 7 30.57 -13.69 35.45
CA LEU A 7 31.35 -12.61 34.82
C LEU A 7 31.43 -12.78 33.30
N SER A 8 31.59 -14.02 32.82
CA SER A 8 31.57 -14.34 31.39
C SER A 8 30.22 -14.08 30.73
N LEU A 9 29.11 -14.40 31.42
CA LEU A 9 27.75 -14.18 30.90
C LEU A 9 27.42 -12.68 30.79
N PHE A 10 27.91 -11.90 31.76
CA PHE A 10 27.80 -10.45 31.74
C PHE A 10 28.57 -9.87 30.54
N CYS A 11 29.86 -10.20 30.37
CA CYS A 11 30.65 -9.72 29.23
C CYS A 11 30.05 -10.07 27.86
N PHE A 12 29.45 -11.26 27.70
CA PHE A 12 28.83 -11.66 26.42
C PHE A 12 27.59 -10.83 26.09
N SER A 13 26.80 -10.46 27.10
CA SER A 13 25.65 -9.56 26.92
C SER A 13 26.09 -8.18 26.45
N PHE A 14 27.15 -7.61 27.04
CA PHE A 14 27.68 -6.29 26.64
C PHE A 14 28.21 -6.26 25.19
N ALA A 15 28.83 -7.35 24.74
CA ALA A 15 29.34 -7.45 23.37
C ALA A 15 28.22 -7.44 22.32
N LEU A 16 27.05 -8.05 22.60
CA LEU A 16 25.89 -8.00 21.71
C LEU A 16 25.30 -6.58 21.59
N TYR A 17 25.18 -5.85 22.70
CA TYR A 17 24.68 -4.47 22.67
C TYR A 17 25.59 -3.53 21.85
N ALA A 18 26.92 -3.73 21.91
CA ALA A 18 27.87 -2.92 21.15
C ALA A 18 27.75 -3.08 19.63
N SER A 19 27.39 -4.27 19.13
CA SER A 19 27.19 -4.49 17.68
C SER A 19 25.96 -3.78 17.12
N ASP A 20 24.89 -3.66 17.91
CA ASP A 20 23.66 -2.99 17.47
C ASP A 20 23.88 -1.47 17.31
N GLU A 21 24.63 -0.82 18.21
CA GLU A 21 24.93 0.62 18.09
C GLU A 21 25.75 0.95 16.83
N LEU A 22 26.70 0.09 16.45
CA LEU A 22 27.48 0.25 15.21
C LEU A 22 26.58 0.12 13.97
N GLN A 23 25.70 -0.89 13.95
CA GLN A 23 24.77 -1.10 12.84
C GLN A 23 23.77 0.06 12.71
N GLN A 24 23.24 0.56 13.83
CA GLN A 24 22.38 1.74 13.83
C GLN A 24 23.14 2.98 13.32
N ARG A 25 24.39 3.17 13.72
CA ARG A 25 25.22 4.29 13.25
C ARG A 25 25.47 4.24 11.73
N GLU A 26 25.76 3.08 11.18
CA GLU A 26 25.94 2.91 9.72
C GLU A 26 24.65 3.20 8.95
N ILE A 27 23.50 2.74 9.45
CA ILE A 27 22.19 3.06 8.85
C ILE A 27 21.95 4.56 8.89
N GLN A 28 22.19 5.21 10.02
CA GLN A 28 22.05 6.67 10.19
C GLN A 28 22.92 7.46 9.22
N LEU A 29 24.18 7.05 9.02
CA LEU A 29 25.08 7.67 8.06
C LEU A 29 24.61 7.55 6.60
N ARG A 30 23.78 6.55 6.28
CA ARG A 30 23.21 6.36 4.93
C ARG A 30 21.91 7.13 4.73
N ILE A 31 21.11 7.31 5.79
CA ILE A 31 19.85 8.06 5.73
C ILE A 31 20.01 9.55 6.05
N GLN A 32 21.23 10.00 6.39
CA GLN A 32 21.47 11.40 6.69
C GLN A 32 21.07 12.27 5.47
N PRO A 33 20.23 13.29 5.67
CA PRO A 33 19.78 14.12 4.55
C PRO A 33 20.94 14.99 4.06
N VAL A 34 21.14 15.04 2.75
CA VAL A 34 22.15 15.89 2.10
C VAL A 34 21.77 17.38 2.08
N GLY A 35 20.56 17.72 2.55
CA GLY A 35 20.05 19.09 2.63
C GLY A 35 18.73 19.17 3.40
N LYS A 36 18.39 20.36 3.89
CA LYS A 36 17.10 20.62 4.55
C LYS A 36 16.07 20.98 3.48
N VAL A 37 15.11 20.09 3.23
CA VAL A 37 13.95 20.42 2.39
C VAL A 37 12.91 21.08 3.29
N THR A 38 12.55 22.32 2.99
CA THR A 38 11.42 23.00 3.62
C THR A 38 10.24 22.93 2.67
N VAL A 39 9.22 22.14 3.00
CA VAL A 39 7.97 22.12 2.24
C VAL A 39 7.19 23.37 2.64
N GLN A 40 6.90 24.25 1.69
CA GLN A 40 6.13 25.47 1.92
C GLN A 40 4.71 25.08 2.35
N GLY A 41 4.46 25.07 3.66
CA GLY A 41 3.18 24.66 4.27
C GLY A 41 3.27 23.70 5.47
N GLN A 42 4.45 23.17 5.82
CA GLN A 42 4.61 22.34 7.03
C GLN A 42 5.37 23.10 8.12
N ALA A 43 4.63 23.87 8.92
CA ALA A 43 5.10 24.22 10.26
C ALA A 43 4.86 23.02 11.18
N GLN A 44 5.96 22.51 11.75
CA GLN A 44 6.03 21.64 12.93
C GLN A 44 5.39 20.24 12.85
N LEU A 45 6.26 19.26 12.56
CA LEU A 45 6.11 17.88 13.01
C LEU A 45 6.64 17.78 14.45
N ASP A 46 5.82 18.14 15.43
CA ASP A 46 5.90 17.58 16.77
C ASP A 46 4.75 16.59 17.01
N ASN A 47 5.13 15.51 17.66
CA ASN A 47 4.47 14.22 17.66
C ASN A 47 3.15 14.22 18.44
N LYS A 48 2.02 14.59 17.84
CA LYS A 48 0.67 14.16 18.28
C LYS A 48 -0.40 14.53 17.26
N THR A 49 -1.18 13.52 16.86
CA THR A 49 -2.38 13.63 16.03
C THR A 49 -2.09 13.80 14.55
N MET A 50 -2.01 12.67 13.85
CA MET A 50 -2.47 12.62 12.46
C MET A 50 -3.96 13.00 12.48
N ILE A 51 -4.23 14.30 12.42
CA ILE A 51 -5.52 14.81 12.00
C ILE A 51 -5.65 14.38 10.54
N ASN A 52 -6.48 13.34 10.36
CA ASN A 52 -7.11 13.03 9.10
C ASN A 52 -7.66 14.35 8.57
N ALA A 53 -6.94 14.99 7.66
CA ALA A 53 -7.59 15.88 6.72
C ALA A 53 -8.57 14.96 6.00
N GLU A 54 -9.85 15.05 6.35
CA GLU A 54 -10.94 14.40 5.62
C GLU A 54 -10.99 15.00 4.21
N THR A 55 -9.99 14.71 3.38
CA THR A 55 -10.22 14.59 1.96
C THR A 55 -11.25 13.48 1.86
N LYS A 56 -12.50 13.86 1.55
CA LYS A 56 -13.58 12.93 1.24
C LYS A 56 -13.16 12.13 -0.01
N THR A 57 -12.34 11.13 0.21
CA THR A 57 -11.88 10.20 -0.81
C THR A 57 -13.08 9.36 -1.22
N GLU A 58 -13.37 9.31 -2.52
CA GLU A 58 -14.50 8.53 -3.01
C GLU A 58 -14.31 7.06 -2.58
N PRO A 59 -15.39 6.34 -2.22
CA PRO A 59 -15.28 4.95 -1.80
C PRO A 59 -14.52 4.12 -2.84
N GLY A 60 -13.50 3.38 -2.40
CA GLY A 60 -12.68 2.52 -3.26
C GLY A 60 -11.59 3.22 -4.07
N GLN A 61 -11.48 4.56 -4.01
CA GLN A 61 -10.43 5.30 -4.70
C GLN A 61 -9.03 4.93 -4.19
N GLU A 62 -8.84 4.77 -2.89
CA GLU A 62 -7.56 4.39 -2.31
C GLU A 62 -7.11 3.00 -2.78
N THR A 63 -8.01 2.01 -2.70
CA THR A 63 -7.77 0.66 -3.21
C THR A 63 -7.44 0.67 -4.71
N TYR A 64 -8.17 1.44 -5.50
CA TYR A 64 -7.89 1.61 -6.92
C TYR A 64 -6.49 2.18 -7.17
N GLN A 65 -6.14 3.28 -6.49
CA GLN A 65 -4.85 3.94 -6.65
C GLN A 65 -3.68 3.05 -6.20
N GLN A 66 -3.87 2.25 -5.17
CA GLN A 66 -2.81 1.43 -4.62
C GLN A 66 -2.55 0.16 -5.46
N TYR A 67 -3.60 -0.47 -6.00
CA TYR A 67 -3.48 -1.80 -6.61
C TYR A 67 -3.92 -1.87 -8.07
N CYS A 68 -4.97 -1.15 -8.45
CA CYS A 68 -5.64 -1.36 -9.73
C CYS A 68 -5.11 -0.43 -10.83
N ILE A 69 -4.62 0.76 -10.46
CA ILE A 69 -4.28 1.84 -11.38
C ILE A 69 -3.25 1.45 -12.43
N VAL A 70 -2.27 0.62 -12.07
CA VAL A 70 -1.14 0.26 -12.95
C VAL A 70 -1.63 -0.33 -14.27
N CYS A 71 -2.66 -1.17 -14.21
CA CYS A 71 -3.21 -1.80 -15.41
C CYS A 71 -4.44 -1.04 -15.94
N HIS A 72 -5.30 -0.55 -15.05
CA HIS A 72 -6.59 0.01 -15.44
C HIS A 72 -6.58 1.48 -15.80
N ARG A 73 -5.48 2.23 -15.59
CA ARG A 73 -5.41 3.63 -16.04
C ARG A 73 -5.43 3.72 -17.56
N ASP A 74 -4.47 3.04 -18.19
CA ASP A 74 -4.23 3.14 -19.64
C ASP A 74 -4.66 1.87 -20.41
N GLY A 75 -5.20 0.86 -19.71
CA GLY A 75 -5.72 -0.36 -20.30
C GLY A 75 -4.62 -1.36 -20.68
N LEU A 76 -3.59 -1.47 -19.83
CA LEU A 76 -2.48 -2.39 -20.04
C LEU A 76 -2.98 -3.83 -20.17
N ALA A 77 -2.38 -4.60 -21.09
CA ALA A 77 -2.74 -6.00 -21.35
C ALA A 77 -4.24 -6.22 -21.65
N GLY A 78 -4.95 -5.22 -22.18
CA GLY A 78 -6.38 -5.31 -22.49
C GLY A 78 -7.31 -5.12 -21.29
N ALA A 79 -6.79 -4.60 -20.17
CA ALA A 79 -7.60 -4.19 -19.03
C ALA A 79 -8.58 -3.07 -19.44
N PRO A 80 -9.82 -3.05 -18.90
CA PRO A 80 -10.74 -1.94 -19.13
C PRO A 80 -10.18 -0.66 -18.51
N LYS A 81 -10.17 0.42 -19.29
CA LYS A 81 -9.67 1.72 -18.83
C LYS A 81 -10.59 2.35 -17.80
N PHE A 82 -10.00 3.13 -16.91
CA PHE A 82 -10.71 3.84 -15.84
C PHE A 82 -11.80 4.73 -16.44
N ARG A 83 -13.05 4.47 -16.06
CA ARG A 83 -14.25 5.21 -16.49
C ARG A 83 -14.47 5.31 -18.00
N ASN A 84 -13.85 4.43 -18.80
CA ASN A 84 -14.07 4.41 -20.23
C ASN A 84 -15.37 3.66 -20.58
N GLU A 85 -16.38 4.37 -21.06
CA GLU A 85 -17.69 3.78 -21.36
C GLU A 85 -17.63 2.66 -22.39
N GLN A 86 -16.80 2.80 -23.44
CA GLN A 86 -16.71 1.82 -24.52
C GLN A 86 -16.16 0.49 -24.02
N ASP A 87 -15.13 0.52 -23.17
CA ASP A 87 -14.52 -0.67 -22.56
C ASP A 87 -15.49 -1.34 -21.58
N TRP A 88 -16.21 -0.56 -20.78
CA TRP A 88 -17.11 -1.10 -19.75
C TRP A 88 -18.46 -1.57 -20.31
N LYS A 89 -18.97 -1.01 -21.40
CA LYS A 89 -20.26 -1.37 -21.99
C LYS A 89 -20.38 -2.86 -22.32
N SER A 90 -19.38 -3.42 -23.02
CA SER A 90 -19.37 -4.85 -23.36
C SER A 90 -19.22 -5.73 -22.12
N ARG A 91 -18.53 -5.22 -21.09
CA ARG A 91 -18.24 -5.95 -19.85
C ARG A 91 -19.39 -5.89 -18.84
N LEU A 92 -20.27 -4.89 -18.93
CA LEU A 92 -21.46 -4.75 -18.10
C LEU A 92 -22.71 -5.36 -18.76
N SER A 93 -22.64 -5.71 -20.04
CA SER A 93 -23.79 -6.28 -20.77
C SER A 93 -24.24 -7.62 -20.16
N GLY A 94 -25.32 -7.57 -19.37
CA GLY A 94 -25.91 -8.75 -18.71
C GLY A 94 -25.13 -9.24 -17.49
N ARG A 95 -24.24 -8.41 -16.92
CA ARG A 95 -23.50 -8.73 -15.69
C ARG A 95 -23.73 -7.69 -14.62
N GLU A 96 -23.93 -8.17 -13.40
CA GLU A 96 -24.08 -7.34 -12.22
C GLU A 96 -22.71 -7.04 -11.58
N LEU A 97 -22.67 -6.07 -10.67
CA LEU A 97 -21.44 -5.71 -9.95
C LEU A 97 -20.83 -6.90 -9.19
N ASN A 98 -21.66 -7.82 -8.69
CA ASN A 98 -21.20 -9.02 -7.99
C ASN A 98 -20.49 -10.01 -8.93
N ASP A 99 -20.86 -10.07 -10.21
CA ASP A 99 -20.19 -10.93 -11.19
C ASP A 99 -18.78 -10.41 -11.52
N LEU A 100 -18.64 -9.08 -11.57
CA LEU A 100 -17.34 -8.42 -11.71
C LEU A 100 -16.46 -8.65 -10.48
N LEU A 101 -17.05 -8.62 -9.29
CA LEU A 101 -16.34 -8.93 -8.05
C LEU A 101 -15.86 -10.38 -8.06
N ALA A 102 -16.71 -11.35 -8.40
CA ALA A 102 -16.34 -12.75 -8.49
C ALA A 102 -15.19 -12.99 -9.50
N SER A 103 -15.26 -12.33 -10.66
CA SER A 103 -14.20 -12.37 -11.67
C SER A 103 -12.90 -11.75 -11.16
N SER A 104 -12.98 -10.65 -10.42
CA SER A 104 -11.81 -9.97 -9.85
C SER A 104 -11.17 -10.78 -8.73
N ILE A 105 -11.96 -11.46 -7.90
CA ILE A 105 -11.47 -12.35 -6.84
C ILE A 105 -10.74 -13.55 -7.44
N LYS A 106 -11.37 -14.21 -8.43
CA LYS A 106 -10.78 -15.37 -9.12
C LYS A 106 -9.55 -14.99 -9.98
N GLY A 107 -9.55 -13.78 -10.54
CA GLY A 107 -8.67 -13.38 -11.63
C GLY A 107 -9.24 -13.81 -12.99
N LEU A 108 -8.91 -13.06 -14.03
CA LEU A 108 -9.40 -13.28 -15.39
C LEU A 108 -8.35 -12.85 -16.43
N ASN A 109 -7.96 -13.76 -17.30
CA ASN A 109 -6.91 -13.53 -18.31
C ASN A 109 -5.62 -12.99 -17.67
N ALA A 110 -5.17 -11.80 -18.07
CA ALA A 110 -3.99 -11.13 -17.52
C ALA A 110 -4.24 -10.46 -16.15
N MET A 111 -5.50 -10.39 -15.67
CA MET A 111 -5.82 -9.81 -14.37
C MET A 111 -5.57 -10.85 -13.26
N PRO A 112 -4.63 -10.60 -12.33
CA PRO A 112 -4.36 -11.51 -11.21
C PRO A 112 -5.51 -11.55 -10.21
N SER A 113 -5.54 -12.61 -9.39
CA SER A 113 -6.55 -12.76 -8.33
C SER A 113 -6.53 -11.58 -7.35
N LYS A 114 -7.74 -11.14 -6.96
CA LYS A 114 -8.01 -9.96 -6.13
C LYS A 114 -7.33 -8.67 -6.61
N GLY A 115 -6.94 -8.58 -7.89
CA GLY A 115 -6.20 -7.44 -8.42
C GLY A 115 -4.89 -7.17 -7.67
N THR A 116 -4.22 -8.22 -7.17
CA THR A 116 -3.04 -8.18 -6.27
C THR A 116 -3.29 -7.71 -4.84
N CYS A 117 -4.51 -7.29 -4.49
CA CYS A 117 -4.83 -6.91 -3.12
C CYS A 117 -5.24 -8.12 -2.27
N ILE A 118 -4.25 -8.85 -1.76
CA ILE A 118 -4.47 -10.04 -0.92
C ILE A 118 -5.22 -9.68 0.37
N LYS A 119 -4.91 -8.51 0.94
CA LYS A 119 -5.47 -8.02 2.21
C LYS A 119 -6.84 -7.35 2.09
N CYS A 120 -7.29 -7.00 0.88
CA CYS A 120 -8.58 -6.33 0.70
C CYS A 120 -9.73 -7.25 1.10
N SER A 121 -10.73 -6.69 1.77
CA SER A 121 -12.02 -7.35 1.91
C SER A 121 -12.79 -7.30 0.58
N ASP A 122 -13.82 -8.13 0.47
CA ASP A 122 -14.69 -8.14 -0.70
C ASP A 122 -15.40 -6.78 -0.88
N ASN A 123 -15.68 -6.08 0.23
CA ASN A 123 -16.26 -4.74 0.21
C ASN A 123 -15.29 -3.70 -0.36
N ASP A 124 -14.00 -3.78 -0.01
CA ASP A 124 -12.97 -2.88 -0.53
C ASP A 124 -12.80 -3.06 -2.03
N LEU A 125 -12.79 -4.32 -2.49
CA LEU A 125 -12.74 -4.66 -3.91
C LEU A 125 -14.00 -4.19 -4.64
N LYS A 126 -15.18 -4.40 -4.05
CA LYS A 126 -16.44 -3.95 -4.64
C LYS A 126 -16.49 -2.43 -4.77
N ALA A 127 -16.03 -1.69 -3.76
CA ALA A 127 -15.92 -0.24 -3.82
C ALA A 127 -14.93 0.21 -4.90
N ALA A 128 -13.77 -0.45 -5.02
CA ALA A 128 -12.78 -0.15 -6.06
C ALA A 128 -13.33 -0.39 -7.48
N ILE A 129 -14.05 -1.50 -7.69
CA ILE A 129 -14.70 -1.81 -8.96
C ILE A 129 -15.73 -0.72 -9.29
N SER A 130 -16.60 -0.37 -8.35
CA SER A 130 -17.57 0.72 -8.52
C SER A 130 -16.91 2.05 -8.86
N TYR A 131 -15.76 2.37 -8.23
CA TYR A 131 -15.01 3.59 -8.50
C TYR A 131 -14.46 3.65 -9.94
N MET A 132 -14.11 2.49 -10.50
CA MET A 132 -13.60 2.34 -11.87
C MET A 132 -14.67 2.42 -12.95
N LEU A 133 -15.94 2.12 -12.61
CA LEU A 133 -17.04 2.19 -13.55
C LEU A 133 -17.27 3.63 -14.02
N PRO A 134 -17.71 3.84 -15.28
CA PRO A 134 -18.12 5.15 -15.75
C PRO A 134 -19.21 5.73 -14.85
N LYS A 135 -19.16 7.03 -14.59
CA LYS A 135 -20.24 7.74 -13.90
C LYS A 135 -21.36 7.95 -14.92
N SER A 136 -22.54 7.42 -14.64
CA SER A 136 -23.77 7.68 -15.40
C SER A 136 -24.26 9.11 -15.21
#